data_AF-A0A2S2QB29-F1
#
_entry.id   AF-A0A2S2QB29-F1
#
_cell.length_a   1.000
_cell.length_b   1.000
_cell.length_c   1.000
_cell.angle_alpha   90.00
_cell.angle_beta   90.00
_cell.angle_gamma   90.00
#
_symmetry.space_group_name_H-M   'P 1'
#
loop_
_entity.id
_entity.type
_entity.pdbx_description
1 polymer ?
#
loop_
_entity_poly.entity_id
_entity_poly.type
_entity_poly.pdbx_seq_one_letter_code
_entity_poly.pdbx_strand_id
1 'polypeptide(L)'
;MLAKFDPVIKEHVNRIQTNETHVHYLDHRIQDEIINMMTNEIKQKIIKNIQSVKYFTVIMDCTPDIGHSEQLAILLRIVLMDEENEYSTPRILHTRIFFRFCNGRFYYRFKFVRSSDHTT
;
A
#
# COMPACT_ATOMS: atom_id res chain seq x y z
N MET A 1 -5.86 11.35 17.40
CA MET A 1 -6.20 12.05 16.12
C MET A 1 -7.19 11.23 15.29
N LEU A 2 -7.00 9.92 15.12
CA LEU A 2 -7.96 9.04 14.41
C LEU A 2 -9.30 8.84 15.13
N ALA A 3 -9.30 8.74 16.46
CA ALA A 3 -10.51 8.66 17.29
C ALA A 3 -11.46 9.88 17.17
N LYS A 4 -11.04 10.97 16.52
CA LYS A 4 -11.93 12.11 16.23
C LYS A 4 -12.82 11.88 15.01
N PHE A 5 -12.40 11.01 14.09
CA PHE A 5 -13.02 10.84 12.79
C PHE A 5 -13.63 9.45 12.60
N ASP A 6 -13.19 8.46 13.37
CA ASP A 6 -13.71 7.10 13.31
C ASP A 6 -14.39 6.73 14.65
N PRO A 7 -15.71 6.45 14.66
CA PRO A 7 -16.44 6.11 15.87
C PRO A 7 -16.04 4.77 16.48
N VAL A 8 -15.57 3.80 15.67
CA VAL A 8 -15.08 2.50 16.15
C VAL A 8 -13.76 2.69 16.89
N ILE A 9 -12.85 3.49 16.34
CA ILE A 9 -11.58 3.82 17.02
C ILE A 9 -11.82 4.65 18.26
N LYS A 10 -12.80 5.56 18.25
CA LYS A 10 -13.18 6.36 19.43
C LYS A 10 -13.65 5.46 20.58
N GLU A 11 -14.54 4.53 20.27
CA GLU A 11 -15.04 3.56 21.24
C GLU A 11 -13.93 2.65 21.76
N HIS A 12 -13.02 2.20 20.89
CA HIS A 12 -11.88 1.40 21.30
C HIS A 12 -10.93 2.14 22.27
N VAL A 13 -10.65 3.43 22.00
CA VAL A 13 -9.87 4.28 22.91
C VAL A 13 -10.59 4.47 24.25
N ASN A 14 -11.90 4.68 24.24
CA ASN A 14 -12.69 4.81 25.46
C ASN A 14 -12.59 3.56 26.34
N ARG A 15 -12.77 2.36 25.76
CA ARG A 15 -12.67 1.07 26.50
C ARG A 15 -11.30 0.81 27.11
N ILE A 16 -10.25 1.30 26.46
CA ILE A 16 -8.89 1.27 27.01
C ILE A 16 -8.76 2.23 28.19
N GLN A 17 -9.30 3.44 28.09
CA GLN A 17 -9.26 4.44 29.17
C GLN A 17 -10.10 4.04 30.38
N THR A 18 -11.23 3.36 30.18
CA THR A 18 -12.11 2.87 31.25
C THR A 18 -11.65 1.52 31.84
N ASN A 19 -10.51 0.98 31.40
CA ASN A 19 -9.99 -0.35 31.78
C ASN A 19 -10.95 -1.52 31.51
N GLU A 20 -11.90 -1.35 30.59
CA GLU A 20 -12.83 -2.41 30.18
C GLU A 20 -12.16 -3.48 29.30
N THR A 21 -11.08 -3.10 28.61
CA THR A 21 -10.29 -4.02 27.78
C THR A 21 -8.79 -3.94 28.10
N HIS A 22 -8.21 -5.08 28.46
CA HIS A 22 -6.77 -5.24 28.73
C HIS A 22 -5.92 -5.51 27.47
N VAL A 23 -6.55 -5.70 26.30
CA VAL A 23 -5.85 -5.89 25.03
C VAL A 23 -5.69 -4.53 24.35
N HIS A 24 -4.46 -4.04 24.34
CA HIS A 24 -4.12 -2.74 23.75
C HIS A 24 -3.61 -2.95 22.32
N TYR A 25 -4.51 -2.98 21.32
CA TYR A 25 -4.11 -2.88 19.90
C TYR A 25 -3.44 -1.54 19.56
N LEU A 26 -3.41 -0.62 20.53
CA LEU A 26 -2.67 0.63 20.49
C LEU A 26 -1.19 0.50 20.91
N ASP A 27 -0.77 -0.66 21.43
CA ASP A 27 0.64 -0.91 21.69
C ASP A 27 1.42 -0.94 20.37
N HIS A 28 2.54 -0.25 20.32
CA HIS A 28 3.41 -0.17 19.14
C HIS A 28 3.79 -1.56 18.59
N ARG A 29 3.98 -2.57 19.44
CA ARG A 29 4.37 -3.93 19.02
C ARG A 29 3.28 -4.58 18.18
N ILE A 30 2.03 -4.48 18.66
CA ILE A 30 0.87 -5.05 17.97
C ILE A 30 0.61 -4.29 16.66
N GLN A 31 0.78 -2.95 16.66
CA GLN A 31 0.66 -2.16 15.43
C GLN A 31 1.71 -2.55 14.40
N ASP A 32 2.97 -2.69 14.82
CA ASP A 32 4.07 -3.08 13.94
C ASP A 32 3.85 -4.50 13.39
N GLU A 33 3.38 -5.44 14.20
CA GLU A 33 3.02 -6.79 13.75
C GLU A 33 1.91 -6.75 12.69
N ILE A 34 0.82 -6.02 12.94
CA ILE A 34 -0.29 -5.88 11.99
C ILE A 34 0.19 -5.25 10.68
N ILE A 35 0.99 -4.18 10.77
CA ILE A 35 1.58 -3.51 9.59
C ILE A 35 2.48 -4.48 8.82
N ASN A 36 3.31 -5.26 9.52
CA ASN A 36 4.21 -6.24 8.90
C ASN A 36 3.44 -7.37 8.22
N MET A 37 2.39 -7.90 8.86
CA MET A 37 1.53 -8.93 8.28
C MET A 37 0.85 -8.43 7.00
N MET A 38 0.17 -7.27 7.06
CA MET A 38 -0.47 -6.70 5.88
C MET A 38 0.54 -6.41 4.76
N THR A 39 1.71 -5.90 5.13
CA THR A 39 2.79 -5.63 4.19
C THR A 39 3.27 -6.91 3.51
N ASN A 40 3.42 -8.00 4.25
CA ASN A 40 3.84 -9.29 3.70
C ASN A 40 2.79 -9.86 2.75
N GLU A 41 1.52 -9.83 3.12
CA GLU A 41 0.42 -10.28 2.25
C GLU A 41 0.37 -9.49 0.93
N ILE A 42 0.49 -8.16 1.01
CA ILE A 42 0.52 -7.29 -0.17
C ILE A 42 1.75 -7.60 -1.03
N LYS A 43 2.93 -7.74 -0.43
CA LYS A 43 4.17 -8.10 -1.14
C LYS A 43 4.02 -9.44 -1.87
N GLN A 44 3.51 -10.47 -1.20
CA GLN A 44 3.30 -11.77 -1.81
C GLN A 44 2.31 -11.71 -2.96
N LYS A 45 1.21 -10.95 -2.81
CA LYS A 45 0.23 -10.78 -3.88
C LYS A 45 0.82 -10.06 -5.10
N ILE A 46 1.62 -9.02 -4.89
CA ILE A 46 2.32 -8.32 -5.98
C ILE A 46 3.30 -9.27 -6.68
N ILE A 47 4.11 -10.02 -5.93
CA ILE A 47 5.07 -10.99 -6.51
C ILE A 47 4.34 -12.05 -7.33
N LYS A 48 3.27 -12.65 -6.80
CA LYS A 48 2.46 -13.63 -7.51
C LYS A 48 1.90 -13.06 -8.82
N ASN A 49 1.36 -11.84 -8.78
CA ASN A 49 0.84 -11.18 -9.98
C ASN A 49 1.93 -10.92 -11.03
N ILE A 50 3.14 -10.53 -10.62
CA ILE A 50 4.27 -10.34 -11.56
C ILE A 50 4.68 -11.68 -12.16
N GLN A 51 4.75 -12.74 -11.35
CA GLN A 51 5.14 -14.07 -11.80
C GLN A 51 4.12 -14.72 -12.74
N SER A 52 2.84 -14.36 -12.63
CA SER A 52 1.77 -14.91 -13.46
C SER A 52 1.56 -14.17 -14.78
N VAL A 53 2.21 -13.04 -15.02
CA VAL A 53 2.01 -12.26 -16.25
C VAL A 53 3.17 -12.38 -17.23
N LYS A 54 2.83 -12.29 -18.51
CA LYS A 54 3.82 -12.25 -19.59
C LYS A 54 4.52 -10.89 -19.70
N TYR A 55 3.83 -9.80 -19.37
CA TYR A 55 4.33 -8.44 -19.57
C TYR A 55 4.17 -7.58 -18.33
N PHE A 56 5.27 -6.98 -17.88
CA PHE A 56 5.28 -5.95 -16.85
C PHE A 56 6.38 -4.92 -17.14
N THR A 57 6.25 -3.73 -16.56
CA THR A 57 7.29 -2.69 -16.62
C THR A 57 7.45 -2.01 -15.26
N VAL A 58 8.67 -1.58 -14.97
CA VAL A 58 9.05 -0.85 -13.76
C VAL A 58 9.54 0.53 -14.18
N ILE A 59 8.88 1.58 -13.69
CA ILE A 59 9.25 2.97 -13.92
C ILE A 59 9.70 3.55 -12.58
N MET A 60 10.82 4.25 -12.57
CA MET A 60 11.38 4.88 -11.38
C MET A 60 11.58 6.37 -11.64
N ASP A 61 11.12 7.19 -10.72
CA ASP A 61 11.23 8.65 -10.80
C ASP A 61 11.50 9.25 -9.43
N CYS A 62 12.35 10.26 -9.34
CA CYS A 62 12.69 10.95 -8.10
C CYS A 62 12.03 12.32 -8.07
N THR A 63 11.14 12.54 -7.11
CA THR A 63 10.53 13.86 -6.88
C THR A 63 11.09 14.47 -5.60
N PRO A 64 11.63 15.69 -5.62
CA PRO A 64 12.02 16.38 -4.39
C PRO A 64 10.77 16.70 -3.55
N ASP A 65 10.75 16.28 -2.28
CA ASP A 65 9.68 16.61 -1.32
C ASP A 65 9.85 18.05 -0.77
N ILE A 66 8.79 18.59 -0.17
CA ILE A 66 8.74 19.95 0.43
C ILE A 66 9.91 20.20 1.41
N GLY A 67 10.42 19.15 2.05
CA GLY A 67 11.58 19.20 2.96
C GLY A 67 12.96 19.04 2.29
N HIS A 68 13.08 19.13 0.96
CA HIS A 68 14.31 18.86 0.18
C HIS A 68 14.87 17.43 0.35
N SER A 69 14.07 16.50 0.89
CA SER A 69 14.42 15.07 0.89
C SER A 69 13.95 14.43 -0.41
N GLU A 70 14.83 13.71 -1.09
CA GLU A 70 14.46 12.95 -2.28
C GLU A 70 13.44 11.86 -1.94
N GLN A 71 12.36 11.81 -2.73
CA GLN A 71 11.37 10.74 -2.69
C GLN A 71 11.43 9.97 -4.00
N LEU A 72 11.86 8.71 -3.94
CA LEU A 72 11.86 7.80 -5.09
C LEU A 72 10.48 7.18 -5.23
N ALA A 73 9.82 7.39 -6.36
CA ALA A 73 8.59 6.70 -6.74
C ALA A 73 8.92 5.55 -7.69
N ILE A 74 8.49 4.34 -7.32
CA ILE A 74 8.50 3.17 -8.19
C ILE A 74 7.07 2.90 -8.64
N LEU A 75 6.83 2.91 -9.94
CA LEU A 75 5.57 2.54 -10.56
C LEU A 75 5.73 1.19 -11.27
N LEU A 76 5.07 0.18 -10.74
CA LEU A 76 4.93 -1.12 -11.38
C LEU A 76 3.68 -1.10 -12.26
N ARG A 77 3.82 -1.39 -13.55
CA ARG A 77 2.68 -1.61 -14.45
C ARG A 77 2.65 -3.07 -14.88
N ILE A 78 1.52 -3.72 -14.65
CA ILE A 78 1.28 -5.12 -14.96
C ILE A 78 0.21 -5.17 -16.05
N VAL A 79 0.46 -5.91 -17.13
CA VAL A 79 -0.52 -6.12 -18.20
C VAL A 79 -1.12 -7.52 -18.04
N LEU A 80 -2.42 -7.54 -17.74
CA LEU A 80 -3.21 -8.77 -17.68
C LEU A 80 -3.84 -8.99 -19.05
N MET A 81 -3.44 -10.08 -19.70
CA MET A 81 -4.05 -10.57 -20.93
C MET A 81 -5.00 -11.71 -20.58
N ASP A 82 -6.14 -11.78 -21.25
CA ASP A 82 -6.95 -13.00 -21.25
C ASP A 82 -6.30 -13.98 -22.22
N GLU A 83 -5.86 -15.13 -21.72
CA GLU A 83 -5.21 -16.15 -22.56
C GLU A 83 -6.23 -16.90 -23.43
N GLU A 84 -7.51 -16.89 -23.07
CA GLU A 84 -8.57 -17.61 -23.78
C GLU A 84 -9.22 -16.75 -24.88
N ASN A 85 -9.08 -15.42 -24.82
CA ASN A 85 -9.67 -14.50 -25.78
C ASN A 85 -8.66 -13.45 -26.25
N GLU A 86 -8.05 -13.74 -27.40
CA GLU A 86 -7.04 -12.90 -28.06
C GLU A 86 -7.56 -11.50 -28.44
N TYR A 87 -8.88 -11.32 -28.54
CA TYR A 87 -9.52 -10.03 -28.82
C TYR A 87 -9.90 -9.23 -27.56
N SER A 88 -9.69 -9.78 -26.37
CA SER A 88 -10.00 -9.06 -25.14
C SER A 88 -9.06 -7.86 -24.96
N THR A 89 -9.60 -6.77 -24.43
CA THR A 89 -8.78 -5.59 -24.11
C THR A 89 -7.87 -5.91 -22.92
N PRO A 90 -6.55 -5.68 -23.02
CA PRO A 90 -5.63 -5.89 -21.91
C PRO A 90 -6.03 -5.04 -20.70
N ARG A 91 -6.08 -5.66 -19.52
CA ARG A 91 -6.30 -4.93 -18.27
C ARG A 91 -4.96 -4.51 -17.69
N ILE A 92 -4.76 -3.20 -17.52
CA ILE A 92 -3.53 -2.66 -16.97
C ILE A 92 -3.71 -2.36 -15.49
N LEU A 93 -2.86 -2.94 -14.64
CA LEU A 93 -2.79 -2.64 -13.22
C LEU A 93 -1.56 -1.79 -12.93
N HIS A 94 -1.77 -0.66 -12.27
CA HIS A 94 -0.71 0.25 -11.85
C HIS A 94 -0.57 0.25 -10.33
N THR A 95 0.62 -0.07 -9.84
CA THR A 95 0.96 0.00 -8.42
C THR A 95 2.07 1.02 -8.22
N ARG A 96 1.79 2.10 -7.49
CA ARG A 96 2.80 3.12 -7.15
C ARG A 96 3.26 2.96 -5.71
N ILE A 97 4.56 2.81 -5.54
CA ILE A 97 5.24 2.73 -4.25
C ILE A 97 6.13 3.95 -4.12
N PHE A 98 5.99 4.68 -3.03
CA PHE A 98 6.88 5.79 -2.72
C PHE A 98 7.87 5.38 -1.65
N PHE A 99 9.15 5.64 -1.89
CA PHE A 99 10.25 5.48 -0.96
C PHE A 99 10.76 6.85 -0.55
N ARG A 100 10.91 7.05 0.74
CA ARG A 100 11.56 8.22 1.34
C ARG A 100 12.83 7.75 2.02
N PHE A 101 13.94 8.42 1.72
CA PHE A 101 15.18 8.21 2.44
C PHE A 101 15.31 9.25 3.55
N CYS A 102 15.30 8.79 4.81
CA CYS A 102 15.47 9.66 5.98
C CYS A 102 16.50 9.04 6.92
N ASN A 103 17.55 9.81 7.28
CA ASN A 103 18.56 9.42 8.26
C ASN A 103 19.15 8.01 8.03
N GLY A 104 19.50 7.67 6.79
CA GLY A 104 20.08 6.37 6.47
C GLY A 104 19.08 5.20 6.38
N ARG A 105 17.78 5.45 6.55
CA ARG A 105 16.72 4.44 6.49
C ARG A 105 15.73 4.72 5.36
N PHE A 106 15.32 3.66 4.66
CA PHE A 106 14.25 3.70 3.67
C PHE A 106 12.90 3.51 4.35
N TYR A 107 11.98 4.43 4.10
CA TYR A 107 10.59 4.37 4.50
C TYR A 107 9.73 4.27 3.25
N TYR A 108 8.78 3.34 3.19
CA TYR A 108 7.89 3.22 2.03
C TYR A 108 6.43 3.47 2.41
N ARG A 109 5.69 4.09 1.49
CA ARG A 109 4.25 4.32 1.63
C ARG A 109 3.54 3.78 0.39
N PHE A 110 2.62 2.85 0.61
CA PHE A 110 1.67 2.42 -0.42
C PHE A 110 0.57 3.47 -0.55
N LYS A 111 0.34 3.98 -1.77
CA LYS A 111 -0.89 4.71 -2.09
C LYS A 111 -1.72 3.82 -3.01
N PHE A 112 -2.88 3.39 -2.53
CA PHE A 112 -3.89 2.75 -3.38
C PHE A 112 -4.48 3.82 -4.29
N VAL A 113 -4.21 3.72 -5.58
CA VAL A 113 -4.96 4.46 -6.60
C VAL A 113 -6.09 3.54 -7.03
N ARG A 114 -7.33 3.95 -6.77
CA ARG A 114 -8.51 3.24 -7.29
C ARG A 114 -8.45 3.39 -8.82
N SER A 115 -8.34 2.28 -9.54
CA SER A 115 -8.47 2.30 -11.00
C SER A 115 -9.89 2.72 -11.32
N SER A 116 -10.07 3.95 -11.79
CA SER A 116 -11.26 4.33 -12.52
C SER A 116 -11.14 3.65 -13.88
N ASP A 117 -12.08 2.78 -14.22
CA ASP A 117 -12.19 2.30 -15.58
C ASP A 117 -12.48 3.51 -16.48
N HIS A 118 -11.49 3.92 -17.26
CA HIS A 118 -11.69 4.88 -18.36
C HIS A 118 -11.80 4.07 -19.64
N THR A 119 -13.01 3.58 -19.89
CA THR A 119 -13.49 3.33 -21.24
C THR A 119 -13.78 4.68 -21.88
N THR A 120 -13.05 5.00 -22.95
CA THR A 120 -13.45 5.97 -23.96
C THR A 120 -13.15 5.35 -25.31
#